data_AF-A0A3S5CK21-F1
#
_entry.id   AF-A0A3S5CK21-F1
#
_cell.length_a   1.000
_cell.length_b   1.000
_cell.length_c   1.000
_cell.angle_alpha   90.00
_cell.angle_beta   90.00
_cell.angle_gamma   90.00
#
_symmetry.space_group_name_H-M   'P 1'
#
loop_
_entity.id
_entity.type
_entity.pdbx_description
1 polymer ?
#
loop_
_entity_poly.entity_id
_entity_poly.type
_entity_poly.pdbx_seq_one_letter_code
_entity_poly.pdbx_strand_id
1 'polypeptide(L)'
;IIGVDPFGSILAEPEYINETEITYYDVEGIGYDFIPTVLDRSHVDEWVKVSDKESFIMARKLIKREGLLCGGSSGAAMWAALETIKKSSMGAGERVVVILPDTVRNYMYALVLSLQ
;
A
#
# COMPACT_ATOMS: atom_id res chain seq x y z
N ILE A 1 7.00 9.11 -9.01
CA ILE A 1 7.19 8.32 -7.77
C ILE A 1 5.92 8.46 -6.96
N ILE A 2 5.26 7.34 -6.66
CA ILE A 2 4.03 7.32 -5.88
C ILE A 2 4.33 6.74 -4.50
N GLY A 3 4.07 7.51 -3.45
CA GLY A 3 4.13 7.07 -2.07
C GLY A 3 2.82 6.42 -1.65
N VAL A 4 2.89 5.33 -0.87
CA VAL A 4 1.71 4.63 -0.37
C VAL A 4 1.79 4.59 1.14
N ASP A 5 0.73 5.07 1.80
CA ASP A 5 0.73 5.29 3.25
C ASP A 5 -0.63 4.86 3.84
N PRO A 6 -0.68 4.05 4.91
CA PRO A 6 -1.96 3.62 5.46
C PRO A 6 -2.71 4.76 6.14
N PHE A 7 -4.03 4.68 6.19
CA PHE A 7 -4.80 5.54 7.11
C PHE A 7 -4.38 5.26 8.55
N GLY A 8 -4.17 6.34 9.32
CA GLY A 8 -3.61 6.32 10.68
C GLY A 8 -2.13 6.66 10.75
N SER A 9 -1.43 6.63 9.61
CA SER A 9 -0.09 7.19 9.46
C SER A 9 -0.14 8.67 9.05
N ILE A 10 0.91 9.42 9.38
CA ILE A 10 1.09 10.85 9.05
C ILE A 10 2.18 11.12 8.00
N LEU A 11 2.71 10.08 7.34
CA LEU A 11 3.86 10.27 6.45
C LEU A 11 3.51 11.04 5.17
N ALA A 12 2.27 10.89 4.71
CA ALA A 12 1.85 11.38 3.41
C ALA A 12 1.68 12.91 3.34
N GLU A 13 1.85 13.47 2.14
CA GLU A 13 1.61 14.89 1.85
C GLU A 13 0.58 15.04 0.72
N PRO A 14 -0.26 16.10 0.75
CA PRO A 14 -0.34 17.18 1.74
C PRO A 14 -1.03 16.76 3.04
N GLU A 15 -0.71 17.44 4.16
CA GLU A 15 -1.11 17.04 5.54
C GLU A 15 -2.59 16.70 5.72
N TYR A 16 -3.50 17.39 5.02
CA TYR A 16 -4.95 17.16 5.17
C TYR A 16 -5.39 15.75 4.75
N ILE A 17 -4.61 15.01 3.95
CA ILE A 17 -4.94 13.62 3.58
C ILE A 17 -4.69 12.64 4.73
N ASN A 18 -4.01 13.08 5.78
CA ASN A 18 -3.78 12.29 6.99
C ASN A 18 -4.89 12.46 8.03
N GLU A 19 -5.87 13.34 7.81
CA GLU A 19 -7.00 13.52 8.72
C GLU A 19 -7.85 12.24 8.77
N THR A 20 -7.83 11.56 9.92
CA THR A 20 -8.56 10.30 10.12
C THR A 20 -8.78 10.02 11.61
N GLU A 21 -9.85 9.29 11.93
CA GLU A 21 -10.09 8.75 13.27
C GLU A 21 -9.37 7.40 13.50
N ILE A 22 -8.80 6.83 12.44
CA ILE A 22 -8.09 5.56 12.48
C ILE A 22 -6.73 5.78 13.15
N THR A 23 -6.47 5.07 14.24
CA THR A 23 -5.18 5.12 14.96
C THR A 23 -4.45 3.78 14.99
N TYR A 24 -5.12 2.72 14.52
CA TYR A 24 -4.62 1.37 14.45
C TYR A 24 -4.96 0.78 13.09
N TYR A 25 -4.00 0.09 12.50
CA TYR A 25 -4.14 -0.61 11.22
C TYR A 25 -3.41 -1.95 11.31
N ASP A 26 -3.97 -2.96 10.66
CA ASP A 26 -3.47 -4.34 10.66
C ASP A 26 -2.34 -4.57 9.64
N VAL A 27 -2.22 -3.72 8.62
CA VAL A 27 -1.14 -3.82 7.64
C VAL A 27 0.21 -3.50 8.28
N GLU A 28 1.10 -4.49 8.28
CA GLU A 28 2.40 -4.36 8.94
C GLU A 28 3.47 -3.73 8.02
N GLY A 29 4.42 -3.04 8.66
CA GLY A 29 5.66 -2.58 8.02
C GLY A 29 5.56 -1.27 7.24
N ILE A 30 4.39 -0.62 7.19
CA ILE A 30 4.18 0.68 6.53
C ILE A 30 3.46 1.64 7.47
N GLY A 31 3.70 2.94 7.29
CA GLY A 31 3.12 4.01 8.10
C GLY A 31 3.78 4.21 9.47
N TYR A 32 3.75 5.46 9.96
CA TYR A 32 4.26 5.85 11.28
C TYR A 32 3.55 7.11 11.79
N ASP A 33 3.66 7.34 13.11
CA ASP A 33 3.17 8.51 13.86
C ASP A 33 4.23 9.64 13.98
N PHE A 34 5.40 9.45 13.39
CA PHE A 34 6.45 10.47 13.25
C PHE A 34 7.11 10.37 11.87
N ILE A 35 7.77 11.43 11.41
CA ILE A 35 8.49 11.44 10.12
C ILE A 35 9.93 10.92 10.34
N PRO A 36 10.31 9.76 9.79
CA PRO A 36 11.67 9.23 9.93
C PRO A 36 12.70 10.15 9.26
N THR A 37 13.87 10.33 9.87
CA THR A 37 14.94 11.19 9.31
C THR A 37 15.43 10.73 7.93
N VAL A 38 15.28 9.44 7.62
CA VAL A 38 15.67 8.85 6.34
C VAL A 38 14.62 9.03 5.24
N LEU A 39 13.41 9.51 5.56
CA LEU A 39 12.35 9.74 4.60
C LEU A 39 12.47 11.16 4.02
N ASP A 40 12.96 11.25 2.78
CA ASP A 40 12.92 12.48 2.01
C ASP A 40 11.65 12.52 1.14
N ARG A 41 10.64 13.29 1.59
CA ARG A 41 9.35 13.41 0.91
C ARG A 41 9.42 14.24 -0.38
N SER A 42 10.48 15.02 -0.59
CA SER A 42 10.62 15.89 -1.78
C SER A 42 10.78 15.12 -3.09
N HIS A 43 11.09 13.83 -3.01
CA HIS A 43 11.18 12.91 -4.15
C HIS A 43 9.88 12.14 -4.43
N VAL A 44 8.81 12.38 -3.68
CA VAL A 44 7.51 11.74 -3.88
C VAL A 44 6.59 12.71 -4.62
N ASP A 45 6.09 12.32 -5.80
CA ASP A 45 5.26 13.18 -6.64
C ASP A 45 3.80 13.20 -6.18
N GLU A 46 3.29 12.07 -5.69
CA GLU A 46 1.92 11.92 -5.19
C GLU A 46 1.88 10.86 -4.09
N TRP A 47 1.01 11.07 -3.10
CA TRP A 47 0.73 10.11 -2.05
C TRP A 47 -0.66 9.52 -2.17
N VAL A 48 -0.77 8.21 -1.94
CA VAL A 48 -2.04 7.48 -1.93
C VAL A 48 -2.26 6.87 -0.56
N LYS A 49 -3.40 7.22 0.06
CA LYS A 49 -3.86 6.59 1.29
C LYS A 49 -4.57 5.27 1.01
N VAL A 50 -4.33 4.28 1.87
CA VAL A 50 -4.87 2.92 1.72
C VAL A 50 -5.40 2.40 3.06
N SER A 51 -6.49 1.63 3.05
CA SER A 51 -6.94 0.92 4.25
C SER A 51 -6.52 -0.56 4.21
N ASP A 52 -6.56 -1.20 5.38
CA ASP A 52 -6.29 -2.64 5.52
C ASP A 52 -7.15 -3.49 4.60
N LYS A 53 -8.41 -3.08 4.37
CA LYS A 53 -9.35 -3.81 3.53
C LYS A 53 -8.86 -3.86 2.08
N GLU A 54 -8.52 -2.72 1.49
CA GLU A 54 -8.00 -2.70 0.11
C GLU A 54 -6.68 -3.45 0.00
N SER A 55 -5.79 -3.23 0.97
CA SER A 55 -4.48 -3.88 1.08
C SER A 55 -4.61 -5.41 1.05
N PHE A 56 -5.37 -5.99 1.97
CA PHE A 56 -5.50 -7.45 2.08
C PHE A 56 -6.31 -8.07 0.94
N ILE A 57 -7.34 -7.40 0.42
CA ILE A 57 -8.08 -7.88 -0.76
C ILE A 57 -7.14 -7.96 -1.96
N MET A 58 -6.29 -6.95 -2.16
CA MET A 58 -5.37 -6.94 -3.28
C MET A 58 -4.24 -7.97 -3.13
N ALA A 59 -3.66 -8.12 -1.94
CA ALA A 59 -2.65 -9.15 -1.67
C ALA A 59 -3.20 -10.56 -1.98
N ARG A 60 -4.44 -10.85 -1.58
CA ARG A 60 -5.10 -12.13 -1.91
C ARG A 60 -5.34 -12.30 -3.40
N LYS A 61 -5.66 -11.22 -4.13
CA LYS A 61 -5.80 -11.27 -5.59
C LYS A 61 -4.47 -11.58 -6.28
N LEU A 62 -3.37 -10.97 -5.83
CA LEU A 62 -2.02 -11.25 -6.33
C LEU A 62 -1.66 -12.72 -6.15
N ILE A 63 -1.91 -13.28 -4.97
CA ILE A 63 -1.70 -14.72 -4.71
C ILE A 63 -2.56 -15.58 -5.64
N LYS A 64 -3.87 -15.29 -5.70
CA LYS A 64 -4.84 -16.15 -6.41
C LYS A 64 -4.73 -16.08 -7.93
N ARG A 65 -4.40 -14.91 -8.49
CA ARG A 65 -4.42 -14.67 -9.94
C ARG A 65 -3.04 -14.69 -10.58
N GLU A 66 -2.03 -14.21 -9.86
CA GLU A 66 -0.67 -14.06 -10.40
C GLU A 66 0.32 -15.07 -9.78
N GLY A 67 -0.09 -15.83 -8.75
CA GLY A 67 0.79 -16.78 -8.06
C GLY A 67 1.88 -16.12 -7.22
N LEU A 68 1.75 -14.82 -6.93
CA LEU A 68 2.73 -14.05 -6.16
C LEU A 68 2.42 -14.15 -4.66
N LEU A 69 3.25 -14.93 -3.95
CA LEU A 69 3.10 -15.20 -2.50
C LEU A 69 3.57 -14.02 -1.62
N CYS A 70 2.98 -12.85 -1.80
CA CYS A 70 3.37 -11.60 -1.14
C CYS A 70 2.52 -11.25 0.10
N GLY A 71 2.99 -10.29 0.89
CA GLY A 71 2.31 -9.81 2.11
C GLY A 71 1.30 -8.67 1.91
N GLY A 72 0.84 -8.09 3.03
CA GLY A 72 -0.15 -7.01 3.05
C GLY A 72 0.33 -5.73 2.36
N SER A 73 1.51 -5.23 2.72
CA SER A 73 2.10 -4.02 2.11
C SER A 73 2.26 -4.11 0.59
N SER A 74 2.47 -5.32 0.06
CA SER A 74 2.49 -5.61 -1.37
C SER A 74 1.10 -5.40 -2.02
N GLY A 75 0.05 -5.81 -1.33
CA GLY A 75 -1.33 -5.55 -1.73
C GLY A 75 -1.66 -4.06 -1.72
N ALA A 76 -1.25 -3.34 -0.68
CA ALA A 76 -1.38 -1.88 -0.60
C ALA A 76 -0.71 -1.18 -1.80
N ALA A 77 0.56 -1.51 -2.08
CA ALA A 77 1.30 -0.94 -3.20
C ALA A 77 0.65 -1.22 -4.56
N MET A 78 0.22 -2.45 -4.79
CA MET A 78 -0.44 -2.82 -6.05
C MET A 78 -1.82 -2.17 -6.19
N TRP A 79 -2.58 -2.07 -5.10
CA TRP A 79 -3.88 -1.40 -5.14
C TRP A 79 -3.73 0.08 -5.48
N ALA A 80 -2.80 0.77 -4.81
CA ALA A 80 -2.49 2.17 -5.08
C ALA A 80 -2.04 2.36 -6.53
N ALA A 81 -1.15 1.50 -7.05
CA ALA A 81 -0.71 1.57 -8.44
C ALA A 81 -1.89 1.49 -9.42
N LEU A 82 -2.83 0.57 -9.22
CA LEU A 82 -4.02 0.45 -10.07
C LEU A 82 -4.94 1.68 -9.97
N GLU A 83 -5.12 2.25 -8.78
CA GLU A 83 -5.92 3.45 -8.60
C GLU A 83 -5.28 4.69 -9.24
N THR A 84 -3.95 4.85 -9.10
CA THR A 84 -3.21 5.93 -9.78
C THR A 84 -3.32 5.77 -11.29
N ILE A 85 -3.12 4.57 -11.84
CA ILE A 85 -3.22 4.33 -13.29
C ILE A 85 -4.63 4.70 -13.80
N LYS A 86 -5.70 4.31 -13.11
CA LYS A 86 -7.08 4.65 -13.51
C LYS A 86 -7.36 6.15 -13.58
N LYS A 87 -6.69 6.95 -12.73
CA LYS A 87 -6.84 8.41 -12.68
C LYS A 87 -5.89 9.13 -13.64
N SER A 88 -4.83 8.44 -14.06
CA SER A 88 -3.82 8.98 -14.97
C SER A 88 -4.28 8.95 -16.43
N SER A 89 -3.57 9.69 -17.28
CA SER A 89 -3.69 9.60 -18.74
C SER A 89 -2.82 8.49 -19.35
N MET A 90 -2.37 7.52 -18.54
CA MET A 90 -1.40 6.53 -19.01
C MET A 90 -1.99 5.62 -20.09
N GLY A 91 -1.20 5.36 -21.12
CA GLY A 91 -1.59 4.65 -22.33
C GLY A 91 -0.80 3.37 -22.58
N ALA A 92 -1.12 2.71 -23.71
CA ALA A 92 -0.39 1.53 -24.14
C ALA A 92 1.10 1.85 -24.40
N GLY A 93 1.99 0.99 -23.92
CA GLY A 93 3.45 1.12 -24.10
C GLY A 93 4.18 1.75 -22.91
N GLU A 94 3.46 2.40 -22.00
CA GLU A 94 4.02 2.88 -20.73
C GLU A 94 4.18 1.73 -19.72
N ARG A 95 5.11 1.89 -18.77
CA ARG A 95 5.46 0.86 -17.80
C ARG A 95 5.42 1.40 -16.39
N VAL A 96 4.83 0.63 -15.49
CA VAL A 96 4.80 0.89 -14.05
C VAL A 96 5.52 -0.25 -13.35
N VAL A 97 6.36 0.10 -12.37
CA VAL A 97 7.04 -0.86 -11.50
C VAL A 97 6.44 -0.73 -10.10
N VAL A 98 6.10 -1.87 -9.50
CA VAL A 98 5.53 -1.95 -8.14
C VAL A 98 6.45 -2.79 -7.27
N ILE A 99 6.78 -2.29 -6.08
CA ILE A 99 7.61 -2.99 -5.10
C ILE A 99 6.72 -3.87 -4.24
N LEU A 100 7.03 -5.16 -4.16
CA LEU A 100 6.37 -6.13 -3.28
C LEU A 100 7.35 -6.49 -2.15
N PRO A 101 7.23 -5.88 -0.95
CA PRO A 101 8.33 -5.87 0.01
C PRO A 101 8.68 -7.23 0.63
N ASP A 102 7.67 -8.09 0.82
CA ASP A 102 7.84 -9.32 1.59
C ASP A 102 6.90 -10.45 1.14
N THR A 103 6.92 -11.55 1.89
CA THR A 103 6.23 -12.80 1.54
C THR A 103 5.09 -13.13 2.50
N VAL A 104 4.14 -13.94 2.04
CA VAL A 104 2.97 -14.39 2.80
C VAL A 104 3.32 -15.14 4.10
N ARG A 105 4.55 -15.64 4.24
CA ARG A 105 5.03 -16.39 5.41
C ARG A 105 4.74 -15.67 6.74
N ASN A 106 4.87 -14.35 6.76
CA ASN A 106 4.67 -13.56 7.98
C ASN A 106 3.19 -13.43 8.37
N TYR A 107 2.27 -13.72 7.44
CA TYR A 107 0.83 -13.42 7.57
C TYR A 107 -0.07 -14.66 7.42
N MET A 108 0.47 -15.85 7.70
CA MET A 108 -0.28 -17.11 7.55
C MET A 108 -1.62 -17.10 8.30
N TYR A 109 -1.66 -16.54 9.51
CA TYR A 109 -2.89 -16.47 10.28
C TYR A 109 -3.76 -15.26 9.90
N ALA A 110 -3.15 -14.08 9.76
CA ALA A 110 -3.87 -12.83 9.54
C ALA A 110 -4.40 -12.65 8.10
N LEU A 111 -3.62 -13.05 7.08
CA LEU A 111 -3.96 -12.87 5.66
C LEU A 111 -4.48 -14.15 5.00
N VAL A 112 -3.92 -15.31 5.34
CA VAL A 112 -4.27 -16.57 4.67
C VAL A 112 -5.43 -17.28 5.36
N LEU A 113 -5.43 -17.37 6.70
CA LEU A 113 -6.44 -18.15 7.43
C LEU A 113 -7.71 -17.37 7.78
N SER A 114 -7.71 -16.04 7.72
CA SER A 114 -8.92 -15.21 7.82
C SER A 114 -9.81 -15.25 6.56
N LEU A 115 -9.77 -16.38 5.82
CA LEU A 115 -10.51 -16.65 4.58
C LEU A 115 -11.92 -17.25 4.83
N GLN A 116 -12.52 -17.06 6.00
CA GLN A 116 -13.89 -17.50 6.27
C GLN A 116 -14.90 -16.37 6.08
#